data_AF-A0A292RBK7-F1
#
_entry.id   AF-A0A292RBK7-F1
#
_cell.length_a   1.000
_cell.length_b   1.000
_cell.length_c   1.000
_cell.angle_alpha   90.00
_cell.angle_beta   90.00
_cell.angle_gamma   90.00
#
_symmetry.space_group_name_H-M   'P 1'
#
loop_
_entity.id
_entity.type
_entity.pdbx_description
1 polymer ?
#
loop_
_entity_poly.entity_id
_entity_poly.type
_entity_poly.pdbx_seq_one_letter_code
_entity_poly.pdbx_strand_id
1 'polypeptide(L)'
;MHDFLVKKLSNTNIEQELINIGFDKTYTHNAKDKFEYINFKIFNLTPAQANIIKQTAISVGADCGTHREVITGKIENSNCILGGSLSQIKKISEKLQRQPFGLKILGQILEEKTKIKLPEKTQLMGVLNVTTNSFSDGGDFYDFDKSIEHLKQLIDDGADIIDIGAESTKPYSKPVSSNDQLKKLEPILNYIKTQNIKTPISIDTRSSVVAKRCIELGADIINDVSGFDFDNNMVNVLAQNPNTKIVIQHSQGSPEIMQNNPTYSNLIDEIYTILKNKVDFAINNGIKFENIIIDPGIGFGKTKEDNFEILRRWKELKTIGCPVLIGISRKSLLDMPQATNEEKDIYTLALDSILMNENIDIIRVHNVKMHKKISSILN
;
A
#
# COMPACT_ATOMS: atom_id res chain seq x y z
N MET A 1 -48.16 -9.85 24.11
CA MET A 1 -47.14 -9.72 23.05
C MET A 1 -45.80 -10.01 23.70
N HIS A 2 -44.94 -10.80 23.05
CA HIS A 2 -43.55 -10.90 23.47
C HIS A 2 -42.79 -9.78 22.78
N ASP A 3 -42.26 -8.84 23.55
CA ASP A 3 -41.47 -7.74 23.01
C ASP A 3 -40.01 -8.19 22.93
N PHE A 4 -39.53 -8.45 21.71
CA PHE A 4 -38.13 -8.79 21.48
C PHE A 4 -37.29 -7.52 21.36
N LEU A 5 -36.20 -7.44 22.13
CA LEU A 5 -35.21 -6.38 21.97
C LEU A 5 -34.15 -6.83 20.95
N VAL A 6 -33.97 -6.05 19.88
CA VAL A 6 -33.02 -6.35 18.79
C VAL A 6 -32.03 -5.20 18.65
N LYS A 7 -30.73 -5.52 18.66
CA LYS A 7 -29.63 -4.56 18.44
C LYS A 7 -28.72 -5.07 17.31
N LYS A 8 -28.35 -4.20 16.38
CA LYS A 8 -27.32 -4.49 15.37
C LYS A 8 -25.92 -4.42 15.98
N LEU A 9 -25.08 -5.41 15.70
CA LEU A 9 -23.65 -5.37 15.98
C LEU A 9 -22.91 -4.71 14.81
N SER A 10 -22.00 -3.79 15.12
CA SER A 10 -21.18 -3.04 14.15
C SER A 10 -19.79 -2.84 14.74
N ASN A 11 -18.73 -3.12 13.97
CA ASN A 11 -17.33 -2.96 14.39
C ASN A 11 -17.00 -3.64 15.74
N THR A 12 -17.68 -4.74 16.04
CA THR A 12 -17.57 -5.43 17.33
C THR A 12 -16.63 -6.62 17.21
N ASN A 13 -15.88 -6.92 18.27
CA ASN A 13 -15.17 -8.18 18.38
C ASN A 13 -16.19 -9.32 18.57
N ILE A 14 -16.56 -9.98 17.47
CA ILE A 14 -17.56 -11.06 17.46
C ILE A 14 -17.16 -12.22 18.38
N GLU A 15 -15.86 -12.51 18.50
CA GLU A 15 -15.37 -13.54 19.41
C GLU A 15 -15.75 -13.20 20.86
N GLN A 16 -15.57 -11.95 21.27
CA GLN A 16 -15.98 -11.49 22.60
C GLN A 16 -17.50 -11.47 22.78
N GLU A 17 -18.27 -11.07 21.77
CA GLU A 17 -19.74 -11.10 21.82
C GLU A 17 -20.28 -12.53 21.98
N LEU A 18 -19.69 -13.51 21.29
CA LEU A 18 -20.02 -14.91 21.46
C LEU A 18 -19.73 -15.38 22.90
N ILE A 19 -18.59 -15.00 23.47
CA ILE A 19 -18.27 -15.31 24.88
C ILE A 19 -19.30 -14.68 25.83
N ASN A 20 -19.70 -13.43 25.59
CA ASN A 20 -20.63 -12.69 26.45
C ASN A 20 -22.03 -13.32 26.51
N ILE A 21 -22.47 -13.99 25.43
CA ILE A 21 -23.75 -14.72 25.41
C ILE A 21 -23.64 -16.16 25.94
N GLY A 22 -22.48 -16.57 26.46
CA GLY A 22 -22.25 -17.90 27.01
C GLY A 22 -21.98 -18.98 25.95
N PHE A 23 -21.51 -18.61 24.75
CA PHE A 23 -21.07 -19.58 23.75
C PHE A 23 -19.83 -20.35 24.23
N ASP A 24 -19.66 -21.59 23.77
CA ASP A 24 -18.56 -22.44 24.20
C ASP A 24 -17.20 -21.86 23.78
N LYS A 25 -16.36 -21.54 24.79
CA LYS A 25 -15.05 -20.91 24.61
C LYS A 25 -14.10 -21.74 23.74
N THR A 26 -14.20 -23.06 23.76
CA THR A 26 -13.31 -23.96 23.01
C THR A 26 -13.53 -23.88 21.50
N TYR A 27 -14.73 -23.48 21.07
CA TYR A 27 -15.07 -23.37 19.65
C TYR A 27 -15.17 -21.92 19.14
N THR A 28 -15.14 -20.92 20.05
CA THR A 28 -15.40 -19.51 19.70
C THR A 28 -14.45 -18.98 18.62
N HIS A 29 -13.15 -19.32 18.70
CA HIS A 29 -12.15 -18.93 17.71
C HIS A 29 -12.51 -19.40 16.29
N ASN A 30 -13.13 -20.58 16.13
CA ASN A 30 -13.56 -21.09 14.83
C ASN A 30 -14.95 -20.60 14.43
N ALA A 31 -15.81 -20.32 15.43
CA ALA A 31 -17.16 -19.84 15.20
C ALA A 31 -17.17 -18.43 14.62
N LYS A 32 -16.24 -17.54 15.02
CA LYS A 32 -16.17 -16.16 14.54
C LYS A 32 -16.05 -16.04 13.02
N ASP A 33 -15.35 -16.98 12.38
CA ASP A 33 -15.18 -17.04 10.91
C ASP A 33 -16.52 -17.18 10.16
N LYS A 34 -17.61 -17.58 10.82
CA LYS A 34 -18.95 -17.65 10.22
C LYS A 34 -19.65 -16.29 10.16
N PHE A 35 -19.16 -15.31 10.90
CA PHE A 35 -19.74 -13.97 11.02
C PHE A 35 -18.91 -12.90 10.32
N GLU A 36 -17.69 -13.23 9.89
CA GLU A 36 -16.84 -12.36 9.08
C GLU A 36 -17.15 -12.59 7.59
N TYR A 37 -17.70 -11.58 6.92
CA TYR A 37 -18.08 -11.64 5.51
C TYR A 37 -17.03 -10.98 4.62
N ILE A 38 -16.65 -11.65 3.53
CA ILE A 38 -15.62 -11.21 2.60
C ILE A 38 -16.11 -11.35 1.15
N ASN A 39 -15.66 -10.44 0.29
CA ASN A 39 -15.91 -10.46 -1.14
C ASN A 39 -14.59 -10.53 -1.91
N PHE A 40 -14.52 -11.41 -2.90
CA PHE A 40 -13.42 -11.49 -3.87
C PHE A 40 -13.93 -11.19 -5.26
N LYS A 41 -13.27 -10.27 -5.96
CA LYS A 41 -13.38 -10.14 -7.40
C LYS A 41 -12.36 -11.05 -8.07
N ILE A 42 -12.82 -11.91 -8.96
CA ILE A 42 -11.97 -12.81 -9.71
C ILE A 42 -12.06 -12.41 -11.18
N PHE A 43 -10.91 -12.08 -11.76
CA PHE A 43 -10.83 -11.50 -13.09
C PHE A 43 -10.66 -12.55 -14.19
N ASN A 44 -11.14 -12.22 -15.39
CA ASN A 44 -10.80 -12.90 -16.64
C ASN A 44 -11.06 -14.42 -16.69
N LEU A 45 -12.19 -14.86 -16.16
CA LEU A 45 -12.60 -16.27 -16.13
C LEU A 45 -13.33 -16.66 -17.41
N THR A 46 -13.03 -17.85 -17.95
CA THR A 46 -13.89 -18.47 -18.96
C THR A 46 -15.28 -18.76 -18.40
N PRO A 47 -16.34 -18.89 -19.23
CA PRO A 47 -17.67 -19.29 -18.77
C PRO A 47 -17.68 -20.58 -17.97
N ALA A 48 -16.85 -21.56 -18.34
CA ALA A 48 -16.73 -22.82 -17.60
C ALA A 48 -16.20 -22.60 -16.17
N GLN A 49 -15.13 -21.83 -16.02
CA GLN A 49 -14.57 -21.50 -14.70
C GLN A 49 -15.58 -20.72 -13.84
N ALA A 50 -16.22 -19.68 -14.40
CA ALA A 50 -17.20 -18.86 -13.69
C ALA A 50 -18.42 -19.68 -13.23
N ASN A 51 -18.92 -20.59 -14.07
CA ASN A 51 -20.02 -21.49 -13.69
C ASN A 51 -19.63 -22.45 -12.57
N ILE A 52 -18.43 -23.05 -12.61
CA ILE A 52 -17.96 -23.93 -11.53
C ILE A 52 -17.81 -23.16 -10.22
N ILE A 53 -17.23 -21.95 -10.24
CA ILE A 53 -17.10 -21.12 -9.04
C ILE A 53 -18.48 -20.81 -8.46
N LYS A 54 -19.44 -20.42 -9.31
CA LYS A 54 -20.81 -20.13 -8.88
C LYS A 54 -21.51 -21.34 -8.27
N GLN A 55 -21.44 -22.50 -8.91
CA GLN A 55 -22.01 -23.75 -8.36
C GLN A 55 -21.35 -24.15 -7.05
N THR A 56 -20.03 -23.99 -6.96
CA THR A 56 -19.26 -24.28 -5.74
C THR A 56 -19.68 -23.37 -4.59
N ALA A 57 -19.84 -22.08 -4.84
CA ALA A 57 -20.32 -21.10 -3.86
C ALA A 57 -21.73 -21.45 -3.34
N ILE A 58 -22.68 -21.68 -4.26
CA ILE A 58 -24.06 -22.04 -3.91
C ILE A 58 -24.11 -23.33 -3.10
N SER A 59 -23.26 -24.32 -3.41
CA SER A 59 -23.20 -25.60 -2.70
C SER A 59 -22.81 -25.50 -1.21
N VAL A 60 -22.34 -24.33 -0.76
CA VAL A 60 -22.01 -24.05 0.64
C VAL A 60 -22.80 -22.88 1.22
N GLY A 61 -23.84 -22.42 0.51
CA GLY A 61 -24.69 -21.29 0.91
C GLY A 61 -24.02 -19.92 0.79
N ALA A 62 -22.99 -19.80 -0.04
CA ALA A 62 -22.35 -18.54 -0.40
C ALA A 62 -22.88 -18.02 -1.75
N ASP A 63 -22.55 -16.78 -2.08
CA ASP A 63 -23.02 -16.12 -3.28
C ASP A 63 -21.90 -15.91 -4.30
N CYS A 64 -22.25 -15.96 -5.58
CA CYS A 64 -21.33 -15.64 -6.67
C CYS A 64 -22.07 -14.94 -7.80
N GLY A 65 -21.78 -13.65 -7.97
CA GLY A 65 -22.27 -12.82 -9.08
C GLY A 65 -21.43 -13.05 -10.33
N THR A 66 -22.09 -13.33 -11.45
CA THR A 66 -21.46 -13.57 -12.76
C THR A 66 -22.13 -12.71 -13.84
N HIS A 67 -21.42 -12.44 -14.94
CA HIS A 67 -22.03 -11.80 -16.10
C HIS A 67 -23.21 -12.64 -16.64
N ARG A 68 -24.26 -11.99 -17.17
CA ARG A 68 -25.50 -12.66 -17.60
C ARG A 68 -25.28 -13.72 -18.69
N GLU A 69 -24.30 -13.49 -19.58
CA GLU A 69 -23.99 -14.41 -20.69
C GLU A 69 -23.04 -15.55 -20.29
N VAL A 70 -22.64 -15.66 -19.02
CA VAL A 70 -21.87 -16.83 -18.53
C VAL A 70 -22.68 -18.12 -18.69
N ILE A 71 -23.99 -18.04 -18.49
CA ILE A 71 -24.88 -19.22 -18.63
C ILE A 71 -25.12 -19.60 -20.10
N THR A 72 -25.05 -18.64 -21.01
CA THR A 72 -25.28 -18.86 -22.45
C THR A 72 -23.99 -19.25 -23.18
N GLY A 73 -22.82 -18.99 -22.58
CA GLY A 73 -21.51 -19.22 -23.20
C GLY A 73 -21.18 -18.25 -24.34
N LYS A 74 -21.92 -17.15 -24.48
CA LYS A 74 -21.78 -16.19 -25.60
C LYS A 74 -20.69 -15.13 -25.40
N ILE A 75 -19.91 -15.23 -24.33
CA ILE A 75 -18.79 -14.35 -24.02
C ILE A 75 -17.53 -15.19 -23.84
N GLU A 76 -16.38 -14.60 -24.19
CA GLU A 76 -15.09 -15.27 -24.06
C GLU A 76 -14.64 -15.33 -22.59
N ASN A 77 -14.74 -14.20 -21.89
CA ASN A 77 -14.32 -14.06 -20.50
C ASN A 77 -15.32 -13.23 -19.68
N SER A 78 -15.36 -13.49 -18.37
CA SER A 78 -16.16 -12.79 -17.38
C SER A 78 -15.35 -12.59 -16.11
N ASN A 79 -15.61 -11.49 -15.41
CA ASN A 79 -15.26 -11.40 -13.99
C ASN A 79 -16.38 -12.05 -13.15
N CYS A 80 -16.08 -12.43 -11.91
CA CYS A 80 -17.11 -12.75 -10.92
C CYS A 80 -16.84 -12.08 -9.58
N ILE A 81 -17.90 -11.89 -8.79
CA ILE A 81 -17.83 -11.45 -7.39
C ILE A 81 -18.25 -12.63 -6.53
N LEU A 82 -17.30 -13.24 -5.84
CA LEU A 82 -17.51 -14.32 -4.89
C LEU A 82 -17.65 -13.74 -3.48
N GLY A 83 -18.81 -13.91 -2.86
CA GLY A 83 -19.11 -13.40 -1.52
C GLY A 83 -19.52 -14.50 -0.56
N GLY A 84 -19.04 -14.44 0.68
CA GLY A 84 -19.44 -15.38 1.72
C GLY A 84 -18.73 -15.11 3.04
N SER A 85 -19.16 -15.82 4.09
CA SER A 85 -18.41 -15.85 5.34
C SER A 85 -17.02 -16.45 5.14
N LEU A 86 -16.05 -16.09 5.97
CA LEU A 86 -14.69 -16.63 5.94
C LEU A 86 -14.70 -18.18 5.99
N SER A 87 -15.59 -18.76 6.79
CA SER A 87 -15.81 -20.21 6.85
C SER A 87 -16.30 -20.80 5.51
N GLN A 88 -17.16 -20.09 4.78
CA GLN A 88 -17.62 -20.52 3.46
C GLN A 88 -16.53 -20.39 2.40
N ILE A 89 -15.78 -19.28 2.39
CA ILE A 89 -14.67 -19.10 1.45
C ILE A 89 -13.62 -20.20 1.62
N LYS A 90 -13.26 -20.58 2.85
CA LYS A 90 -12.33 -21.70 3.10
C LYS A 90 -12.83 -23.00 2.46
N LYS A 91 -14.11 -23.35 2.64
CA LYS A 91 -14.71 -24.53 1.99
C LYS A 91 -14.73 -24.44 0.47
N ILE A 92 -14.97 -23.26 -0.09
CA ILE A 92 -14.97 -23.03 -1.54
C ILE A 92 -13.56 -23.21 -2.10
N SER A 93 -12.56 -22.62 -1.44
CA SER A 93 -11.14 -22.79 -1.76
C SER A 93 -10.76 -24.28 -1.81
N GLU A 94 -11.05 -25.04 -0.76
CA GLU A 94 -10.78 -26.49 -0.70
C GLU A 94 -11.46 -27.28 -1.83
N LYS A 95 -12.72 -26.95 -2.15
CA LYS A 95 -13.45 -27.60 -3.25
C LYS A 95 -12.85 -27.25 -4.62
N LEU A 96 -12.50 -25.99 -4.86
CA LEU A 96 -11.88 -25.53 -6.10
C LEU A 96 -10.50 -26.19 -6.35
N GLN A 97 -9.76 -26.52 -5.28
CA GLN A 97 -8.51 -27.30 -5.37
C GLN A 97 -8.66 -28.66 -6.07
N ARG A 98 -9.89 -29.18 -6.20
CA ARG A 98 -10.22 -30.46 -6.83
C ARG A 98 -10.94 -30.29 -8.18
N GLN A 99 -11.08 -29.07 -8.68
CA GLN A 99 -11.80 -28.74 -9.91
C GLN A 99 -10.86 -28.58 -11.12
N PRO A 100 -11.33 -28.85 -12.35
CA PRO A 100 -10.55 -28.70 -13.58
C PRO A 100 -10.35 -27.23 -13.98
N PHE A 101 -9.81 -26.99 -15.18
CA PHE A 101 -9.62 -25.66 -15.78
C PHE A 101 -8.73 -24.70 -14.95
N GLY A 102 -7.71 -25.23 -14.28
CA GLY A 102 -6.80 -24.43 -13.47
C GLY A 102 -7.41 -23.89 -12.16
N LEU A 103 -8.67 -24.24 -11.84
CA LEU A 103 -9.33 -23.80 -10.61
C LEU A 103 -8.63 -24.30 -9.35
N LYS A 104 -7.78 -25.33 -9.48
CA LYS A 104 -6.89 -25.73 -8.40
C LYS A 104 -6.02 -24.58 -7.89
N ILE A 105 -5.44 -23.82 -8.80
CA ILE A 105 -4.57 -22.68 -8.49
C ILE A 105 -5.40 -21.57 -7.84
N LEU A 106 -6.60 -21.29 -8.37
CA LEU A 106 -7.51 -20.32 -7.77
C LEU A 106 -7.90 -20.70 -6.33
N GLY A 107 -8.16 -21.98 -6.07
CA GLY A 107 -8.43 -22.47 -4.73
C GLY A 107 -7.28 -22.16 -3.77
N GLN A 108 -6.03 -22.42 -4.18
CA GLN A 108 -4.83 -22.09 -3.38
C GLN A 108 -4.71 -20.58 -3.15
N ILE A 109 -4.89 -19.77 -4.19
CA ILE A 109 -4.86 -18.31 -4.07
C ILE A 109 -5.91 -17.82 -3.07
N LEU A 110 -7.17 -18.25 -3.18
CA LEU A 110 -8.22 -17.86 -2.24
C LEU A 110 -7.86 -18.26 -0.80
N GLU A 111 -7.26 -19.43 -0.60
CA GLU A 111 -6.79 -19.87 0.72
C GLU A 111 -5.76 -18.89 1.31
N GLU A 112 -4.77 -18.50 0.51
CA GLU A 112 -3.74 -17.54 0.91
C GLU A 112 -4.33 -16.16 1.20
N LYS A 113 -5.25 -15.68 0.34
CA LYS A 113 -5.89 -14.36 0.52
C LYS A 113 -6.72 -14.28 1.80
N THR A 114 -7.33 -15.38 2.24
CA THR A 114 -8.05 -15.43 3.53
C THR A 114 -7.14 -15.37 4.76
N LYS A 115 -5.83 -15.54 4.58
CA LYS A 115 -4.83 -15.50 5.67
C LYS A 115 -4.12 -14.16 5.77
N ILE A 116 -4.40 -13.22 4.87
CA ILE A 116 -3.80 -11.88 4.90
C ILE A 116 -4.28 -11.17 6.17
N LYS A 117 -3.31 -10.79 7.01
CA LYS A 117 -3.56 -10.03 8.24
C LYS A 117 -3.12 -8.59 8.05
N LEU A 118 -3.82 -7.71 8.73
CA LEU A 118 -3.35 -6.36 8.97
C LEU A 118 -2.29 -6.38 10.07
N PRO A 119 -1.32 -5.46 10.07
CA PRO A 119 -0.38 -5.28 11.16
C PRO A 119 -1.10 -4.95 12.46
N GLU A 120 -0.42 -5.15 13.60
CA GLU A 120 -0.92 -4.69 14.90
C GLU A 120 -0.77 -3.18 15.07
N LYS A 121 0.17 -2.57 14.34
CA LYS A 121 0.46 -1.13 14.42
C LYS A 121 0.98 -0.60 13.10
N THR A 122 0.50 0.59 12.73
CA THR A 122 1.02 1.36 11.59
C THR A 122 2.42 1.91 11.86
N GLN A 123 3.33 1.70 10.91
CA GLN A 123 4.66 2.29 10.92
C GLN A 123 4.65 3.72 10.36
N LEU A 124 5.46 4.60 10.95
CA LEU A 124 5.63 5.97 10.50
C LEU A 124 6.90 6.11 9.67
N MET A 125 6.74 6.47 8.40
CA MET A 125 7.86 6.84 7.51
C MET A 125 8.00 8.37 7.48
N GLY A 126 9.04 8.90 8.12
CA GLY A 126 9.33 10.33 8.21
C GLY A 126 10.03 10.86 6.97
N VAL A 127 9.53 11.96 6.39
CA VAL A 127 10.06 12.55 5.15
C VAL A 127 11.21 13.53 5.43
N LEU A 128 12.40 13.24 4.89
CA LEU A 128 13.55 14.12 4.87
C LEU A 128 13.83 14.57 3.42
N ASN A 129 13.21 15.68 3.01
CA ASN A 129 13.54 16.30 1.73
C ASN A 129 14.82 17.11 1.85
N VAL A 130 15.81 16.80 1.01
CA VAL A 130 17.09 17.51 0.99
C VAL A 130 16.95 18.82 0.20
N THR A 131 16.65 19.90 0.91
CA THR A 131 16.46 21.23 0.33
C THR A 131 17.79 21.93 0.00
N THR A 132 17.81 22.71 -1.08
CA THR A 132 18.86 23.70 -1.35
C THR A 132 18.45 25.04 -0.73
N ASN A 133 19.38 25.76 -0.11
CA ASN A 133 19.20 27.16 0.23
C ASN A 133 19.64 28.00 -0.98
N SER A 134 18.79 28.91 -1.44
CA SER A 134 19.21 29.99 -2.33
C SER A 134 19.85 31.09 -1.48
N PHE A 135 21.16 31.25 -1.56
CA PHE A 135 21.82 32.44 -0.99
C PHE A 135 21.89 33.56 -2.03
N SER A 136 21.96 34.80 -1.53
CA SER A 136 21.88 36.08 -2.25
C SER A 136 22.92 36.32 -3.36
N ASP A 137 23.83 35.38 -3.63
CA ASP A 137 24.84 35.45 -4.69
C ASP A 137 24.54 34.51 -5.89
N GLY A 138 23.29 34.02 -6.00
CA GLY A 138 22.77 33.38 -7.22
C GLY A 138 23.08 31.88 -7.38
N GLY A 139 23.52 31.20 -6.32
CA GLY A 139 23.74 29.75 -6.31
C GLY A 139 22.89 29.02 -5.26
N ASP A 140 22.35 27.87 -5.65
CA ASP A 140 21.68 26.92 -4.74
C ASP A 140 22.73 26.08 -4.01
N PHE A 141 22.94 26.32 -2.72
CA PHE A 141 23.86 25.52 -1.89
C PHE A 141 23.09 24.52 -1.04
N TYR A 142 23.57 23.28 -1.03
CA TYR A 142 23.07 22.20 -0.19
C TYR A 142 23.42 22.47 1.29
N ASP A 143 22.43 22.36 2.18
CA ASP A 143 22.59 22.56 3.62
C ASP A 143 22.64 21.22 4.36
N PHE A 144 23.86 20.70 4.53
CA PHE A 144 24.13 19.44 5.21
C PHE A 144 23.68 19.49 6.68
N ASP A 145 24.03 20.54 7.41
CA ASP A 145 23.78 20.64 8.84
C ASP A 145 22.29 20.65 9.17
N LYS A 146 21.48 21.42 8.42
CA LYS A 146 20.01 21.38 8.56
C LYS A 146 19.43 20.01 8.24
N SER A 147 19.99 19.31 7.24
CA SER A 147 19.53 17.96 6.88
C SER A 147 19.80 16.96 8.03
N ILE A 148 20.95 17.07 8.70
CA ILE A 148 21.30 16.24 9.85
C ILE A 148 20.47 16.60 11.09
N GLU A 149 20.20 17.89 11.33
CA GLU A 149 19.31 18.32 12.42
C GLU A 149 17.90 17.74 12.22
N HIS A 150 17.34 17.86 11.03
CA HIS A 150 16.02 17.32 10.72
C HIS A 150 16.00 15.78 10.78
N LEU A 151 17.06 15.11 10.33
CA LEU A 151 17.22 13.67 10.49
C LEU A 151 17.13 13.24 11.97
N LYS A 152 17.88 13.91 12.86
CA LYS A 152 17.84 13.65 14.30
C LYS A 152 16.45 13.91 14.88
N GLN A 153 15.82 15.02 14.48
CA GLN A 153 14.47 15.36 14.93
C GLN A 153 13.45 14.26 14.56
N LEU A 154 13.49 13.72 13.33
CA LEU A 154 12.61 12.63 12.91
C LEU A 154 12.80 11.36 13.74
N ILE A 155 14.06 11.04 14.10
CA ILE A 155 14.39 9.91 14.99
C ILE A 155 13.82 10.15 16.39
N ASP A 156 14.08 11.33 16.96
CA ASP A 156 13.63 11.69 18.31
C ASP A 156 12.10 11.75 18.41
N ASP A 157 11.43 12.17 17.32
CA ASP A 157 9.96 12.15 17.21
C ASP A 157 9.39 10.73 17.03
N GLY A 158 10.24 9.73 16.85
CA GLY A 158 9.88 8.31 16.83
C GLY A 158 9.48 7.78 15.46
N ALA A 159 10.12 8.25 14.38
CA ALA A 159 9.98 7.68 13.04
C ALA A 159 10.47 6.22 13.04
N ASP A 160 9.68 5.33 12.44
CA ASP A 160 10.04 3.91 12.30
C ASP A 160 10.88 3.68 11.03
N ILE A 161 10.77 4.57 10.04
CA ILE A 161 11.56 4.60 8.80
C ILE A 161 11.83 6.07 8.46
N ILE A 162 12.99 6.39 7.88
CA ILE A 162 13.30 7.75 7.37
C ILE A 162 13.43 7.67 5.85
N ASP A 163 12.65 8.46 5.12
CA ASP A 163 12.67 8.52 3.66
C ASP A 163 13.37 9.80 3.18
N ILE A 164 14.52 9.62 2.54
CA ILE A 164 15.41 10.71 2.11
C ILE A 164 15.26 10.92 0.61
N GLY A 165 14.81 12.12 0.22
CA GLY A 165 14.66 12.51 -1.18
C GLY A 165 15.61 13.65 -1.56
N ALA A 166 16.36 13.48 -2.64
CA ALA A 166 17.23 14.52 -3.22
C ALA A 166 16.70 15.11 -4.53
N GLU A 167 15.58 14.57 -5.01
CA GLU A 167 14.86 14.98 -6.22
C GLU A 167 13.43 15.36 -5.84
N SER A 168 12.90 16.47 -6.37
CA SER A 168 11.47 16.74 -6.28
C SER A 168 10.75 15.82 -7.26
N THR A 169 9.81 15.04 -6.74
CA THR A 169 8.89 14.18 -7.52
C THR A 169 7.49 14.80 -7.65
N LYS A 170 7.34 16.07 -7.27
CA LYS A 170 6.09 16.84 -7.39
C LYS A 170 5.66 16.99 -8.86
N PRO A 171 4.36 17.21 -9.13
CA PRO A 171 3.91 17.54 -10.49
C PRO A 171 4.74 18.67 -11.12
N TYR A 172 5.07 18.52 -12.41
CA TYR A 172 5.80 19.48 -13.24
C TYR A 172 7.29 19.70 -12.90
N SER A 173 7.89 18.93 -11.98
CA SER A 173 9.33 19.05 -11.72
C SER A 173 10.18 18.32 -12.75
N LYS A 174 11.28 18.94 -13.17
CA LYS A 174 12.27 18.33 -14.08
C LYS A 174 13.13 17.31 -13.34
N PRO A 175 13.58 16.23 -14.01
CA PRO A 175 14.50 15.27 -13.42
C PRO A 175 15.83 15.91 -13.01
N VAL A 176 16.35 15.52 -11.85
CA VAL A 176 17.68 15.92 -11.36
C VAL A 176 18.70 14.85 -11.74
N SER A 177 19.88 15.25 -12.21
CA SER A 177 20.93 14.30 -12.61
C SER A 177 21.32 13.38 -11.45
N SER A 178 21.65 12.12 -11.73
CA SER A 178 22.10 11.16 -10.70
C SER A 178 23.28 11.68 -9.90
N ASN A 179 24.21 12.40 -10.54
CA ASN A 179 25.37 12.98 -9.88
C ASN A 179 24.97 14.05 -8.85
N ASP A 180 23.99 14.89 -9.17
CA ASP A 180 23.54 15.94 -8.25
C ASP A 180 22.69 15.39 -7.10
N GLN A 181 21.95 14.30 -7.33
CA GLN A 181 21.31 13.54 -6.25
C GLN A 181 22.37 12.97 -5.30
N LEU A 182 23.40 12.30 -5.83
CA LEU A 182 24.44 11.66 -5.02
C LEU A 182 25.28 12.67 -4.21
N LYS A 183 25.61 13.84 -4.78
CA LYS A 183 26.29 14.92 -4.02
C LYS A 183 25.55 15.31 -2.74
N LYS A 184 24.22 15.20 -2.73
CA LYS A 184 23.35 15.51 -1.58
C LYS A 184 23.17 14.31 -0.65
N LEU A 185 23.02 13.11 -1.20
CA LEU A 185 22.71 11.89 -0.45
C LEU A 185 23.92 11.27 0.24
N GLU A 186 25.07 11.19 -0.44
CA GLU A 186 26.25 10.49 0.09
C GLU A 186 26.74 11.06 1.44
N PRO A 187 26.82 12.40 1.65
CA PRO A 187 27.22 12.94 2.94
C PRO A 187 26.29 12.50 4.07
N ILE A 188 24.96 12.51 3.84
CA ILE A 188 23.96 12.12 4.84
C ILE A 188 24.08 10.63 5.16
N LEU A 189 24.21 9.78 4.14
CA LEU A 189 24.33 8.33 4.34
C LEU A 189 25.65 7.94 5.05
N ASN A 190 26.75 8.61 4.72
CA ASN A 190 28.00 8.45 5.45
C ASN A 190 27.88 8.88 6.91
N TYR A 191 27.19 9.99 7.19
CA TYR A 191 26.89 10.39 8.57
C TYR A 191 26.06 9.33 9.30
N ILE A 192 24.98 8.84 8.70
CA ILE A 192 24.13 7.78 9.27
C ILE A 192 24.94 6.53 9.60
N LYS A 193 25.78 6.08 8.66
CA LYS A 193 26.64 4.91 8.82
C LYS A 193 27.69 5.10 9.93
N THR A 194 28.36 6.25 9.96
CA THR A 194 29.39 6.56 10.98
C THR A 194 28.81 6.71 12.38
N GLN A 195 27.61 7.28 12.51
CA GLN A 195 26.89 7.38 13.77
C GLN A 195 26.17 6.08 14.18
N ASN A 196 26.23 5.03 13.35
CA ASN A 196 25.60 3.73 13.59
C ASN A 196 24.10 3.85 13.89
N ILE A 197 23.42 4.77 13.20
CA ILE A 197 21.97 4.97 13.31
C ILE A 197 21.27 3.68 12.88
N LYS A 198 20.32 3.21 13.69
CA LYS A 198 19.62 1.93 13.49
C LYS A 198 18.26 2.05 12.82
N THR A 199 17.71 3.27 12.75
CA THR A 199 16.44 3.51 12.07
C THR A 199 16.59 3.21 10.58
N PRO A 200 15.75 2.34 9.99
CA PRO A 200 15.82 2.01 8.58
C PRO A 200 15.76 3.23 7.66
N ILE A 201 16.59 3.22 6.63
CA ILE A 201 16.70 4.32 5.67
C ILE A 201 16.09 3.93 4.32
N SER A 202 15.10 4.71 3.91
CA SER A 202 14.49 4.69 2.59
C SER A 202 15.07 5.81 1.72
N ILE A 203 15.27 5.54 0.43
CA ILE A 203 15.75 6.52 -0.56
C ILE A 203 14.67 6.73 -1.62
N ASP A 204 14.12 7.94 -1.69
CA ASP A 204 13.18 8.36 -2.73
C ASP A 204 13.97 8.70 -4.00
N THR A 205 14.07 7.72 -4.90
CA THR A 205 14.75 7.87 -6.19
C THR A 205 14.19 6.93 -7.26
N ARG A 206 14.19 7.42 -8.49
CA ARG A 206 13.84 6.64 -9.70
C ARG A 206 15.08 6.16 -10.47
N SER A 207 16.28 6.56 -10.04
CA SER A 207 17.54 6.26 -10.74
C SER A 207 18.21 5.03 -10.16
N SER A 208 18.41 4.00 -10.98
CA SER A 208 19.09 2.76 -10.55
C SER A 208 20.54 3.02 -10.14
N VAL A 209 21.19 4.03 -10.73
CA VAL A 209 22.54 4.48 -10.36
C VAL A 209 22.56 5.03 -8.94
N VAL A 210 21.59 5.89 -8.61
CA VAL A 210 21.47 6.47 -7.26
C VAL A 210 21.13 5.38 -6.26
N ALA A 211 20.15 4.53 -6.57
CA ALA A 211 19.73 3.42 -5.73
C ALA A 211 20.90 2.49 -5.40
N LYS A 212 21.64 2.03 -6.42
CA LYS A 212 22.81 1.15 -6.24
C LYS A 212 23.82 1.76 -5.26
N ARG A 213 24.19 3.02 -5.49
CA ARG A 213 25.17 3.71 -4.66
C ARG A 213 24.68 3.91 -3.23
N CYS A 214 23.40 4.24 -3.03
CA CYS A 214 22.84 4.40 -1.70
C CYS A 214 22.75 3.06 -0.94
N ILE A 215 22.46 1.95 -1.63
CA ILE A 215 22.48 0.61 -1.03
C ILE A 215 23.89 0.25 -0.55
N GLU A 216 24.94 0.54 -1.34
CA GLU A 216 26.34 0.34 -0.92
C GLU A 216 26.70 1.14 0.35
N LEU A 217 26.03 2.28 0.56
CA LEU A 217 26.18 3.14 1.72
C LEU A 217 25.29 2.75 2.90
N GLY A 218 24.41 1.76 2.74
CA GLY A 218 23.58 1.19 3.80
C GLY A 218 22.10 1.56 3.75
N ALA A 219 21.56 1.97 2.60
CA ALA A 219 20.11 2.13 2.44
C ALA A 219 19.37 0.77 2.53
N ASP A 220 18.30 0.73 3.31
CA ASP A 220 17.49 -0.47 3.56
C ASP A 220 16.32 -0.59 2.58
N ILE A 221 15.81 0.53 2.09
CA ILE A 221 14.63 0.60 1.22
C ILE A 221 14.92 1.55 0.06
N ILE A 222 14.49 1.18 -1.14
CA ILE A 222 14.37 2.10 -2.27
C ILE A 222 12.90 2.41 -2.46
N ASN A 223 12.55 3.70 -2.48
CA ASN A 223 11.20 4.18 -2.75
C ASN A 223 11.15 4.68 -4.20
N ASP A 224 10.70 3.82 -5.11
CA ASP A 224 10.62 4.14 -6.53
C ASP A 224 9.19 4.56 -6.89
N VAL A 225 8.99 5.88 -6.94
CA VAL A 225 7.70 6.49 -7.28
C VAL A 225 7.24 6.20 -8.73
N SER A 226 8.14 5.71 -9.60
CA SER A 226 7.82 5.26 -10.96
C SER A 226 7.47 3.77 -11.03
N GLY A 227 7.79 3.00 -9.99
CA GLY A 227 7.60 1.55 -9.97
C GLY A 227 8.21 0.86 -11.19
N PHE A 228 9.51 1.09 -11.42
CA PHE A 228 10.32 0.59 -12.54
C PHE A 228 10.12 1.26 -13.91
N ASP A 229 9.14 2.15 -14.09
CA ASP A 229 8.84 2.71 -15.42
C ASP A 229 9.86 3.76 -15.88
N PHE A 230 10.64 4.36 -14.97
CA PHE A 230 11.64 5.38 -15.32
C PHE A 230 13.01 4.79 -15.69
N ASP A 231 13.50 3.83 -14.90
CA ASP A 231 14.80 3.17 -15.12
C ASP A 231 14.63 1.64 -15.01
N ASN A 232 14.59 0.99 -16.16
CA ASN A 232 14.41 -0.47 -16.26
C ASN A 232 15.52 -1.28 -15.57
N ASN A 233 16.68 -0.67 -15.28
CA ASN A 233 17.76 -1.36 -14.57
C ASN A 233 17.56 -1.38 -13.05
N MET A 234 16.58 -0.64 -12.51
CA MET A 234 16.26 -0.62 -11.08
C MET A 234 15.97 -2.03 -10.54
N VAL A 235 15.24 -2.85 -11.30
CA VAL A 235 14.91 -4.23 -10.91
C VAL A 235 16.17 -5.09 -10.75
N ASN A 236 17.17 -4.93 -11.61
CA ASN A 236 18.43 -5.67 -11.54
C ASN A 236 19.26 -5.27 -10.33
N VAL A 237 19.29 -3.96 -10.02
CA VAL A 237 19.98 -3.45 -8.83
C VAL A 237 19.40 -4.08 -7.57
N LEU A 238 18.07 -4.16 -7.45
CA LEU A 238 17.42 -4.75 -6.29
C LEU A 238 17.56 -6.27 -6.23
N ALA A 239 17.48 -6.96 -7.38
CA ALA A 239 17.71 -8.41 -7.44
C ALA A 239 19.12 -8.80 -6.96
N GLN A 240 20.12 -7.95 -7.21
CA GLN A 240 21.50 -8.13 -6.73
C GLN A 240 21.66 -7.80 -5.23
N ASN A 241 20.68 -7.17 -4.59
CA ASN A 241 20.73 -6.72 -3.20
C ASN A 241 19.53 -7.29 -2.41
N PRO A 242 19.53 -8.60 -2.07
CA PRO A 242 18.37 -9.32 -1.54
C PRO A 242 17.94 -8.92 -0.12
N ASN A 243 18.66 -8.01 0.53
CA ASN A 243 18.32 -7.45 1.84
C ASN A 243 17.66 -6.07 1.75
N THR A 244 17.60 -5.49 0.54
CA THR A 244 16.99 -4.18 0.31
C THR A 244 15.53 -4.36 -0.11
N LYS A 245 14.64 -3.57 0.50
CA LYS A 245 13.22 -3.51 0.14
C LYS A 245 12.95 -2.50 -0.96
N ILE A 246 11.80 -2.62 -1.61
CA ILE A 246 11.33 -1.70 -2.65
C ILE A 246 9.89 -1.28 -2.39
N VAL A 247 9.63 0.03 -2.45
CA VAL A 247 8.28 0.57 -2.60
C VAL A 247 8.00 0.73 -4.10
N ILE A 248 7.01 0.00 -4.59
CA ILE A 248 6.50 0.10 -5.96
C ILE A 248 5.25 0.98 -5.92
N GLN A 249 5.37 2.21 -6.43
CA GLN A 249 4.23 3.12 -6.52
C GLN A 249 3.49 2.98 -7.85
N HIS A 250 2.17 3.14 -7.81
CA HIS A 250 1.34 3.38 -8.99
C HIS A 250 1.31 4.88 -9.34
N SER A 251 1.76 5.22 -10.55
CA SER A 251 1.60 6.54 -11.16
C SER A 251 1.02 6.41 -12.57
N GLN A 252 0.07 7.27 -12.94
CA GLN A 252 -0.43 7.36 -14.32
C GLN A 252 0.32 8.47 -15.05
N GLY A 253 1.17 8.12 -16.02
CA GLY A 253 2.02 9.08 -16.74
C GLY A 253 3.23 9.56 -15.92
N SER A 254 4.10 10.38 -16.54
CA SER A 254 5.26 10.97 -15.86
C SER A 254 4.85 12.19 -15.01
N PRO A 255 5.64 12.61 -13.99
CA PRO A 255 5.33 13.81 -13.20
C PRO A 255 5.04 15.08 -14.01
N GLU A 256 5.58 15.18 -15.23
CA GLU A 256 5.37 16.29 -16.15
C GLU A 256 3.95 16.35 -16.73
N ILE A 257 3.31 15.19 -16.97
CA ILE A 257 2.02 15.09 -17.66
C ILE A 257 0.92 14.38 -16.86
N MET A 258 1.24 13.78 -15.72
CA MET A 258 0.32 12.90 -14.98
C MET A 258 -0.97 13.59 -14.56
N GLN A 259 -0.96 14.91 -14.36
CA GLN A 259 -2.15 15.68 -13.98
C GLN A 259 -3.01 16.14 -15.17
N ASN A 260 -2.61 15.83 -16.41
CA ASN A 260 -3.34 16.25 -17.59
C ASN A 260 -4.49 15.29 -17.88
N ASN A 261 -5.66 15.56 -17.29
CA ASN A 261 -6.91 14.81 -17.49
C ASN A 261 -6.78 13.28 -17.24
N PRO A 262 -6.34 12.86 -16.03
CA PRO A 262 -6.28 11.44 -15.70
C PRO A 262 -7.69 10.84 -15.74
N THR A 263 -7.82 9.70 -16.42
CA THR A 263 -9.08 8.96 -16.51
C THR A 263 -8.84 7.49 -16.18
N TYR A 264 -9.79 6.92 -15.43
CA TYR A 264 -9.88 5.49 -15.13
C TYR A 264 -11.30 5.03 -15.49
N SER A 265 -11.41 3.82 -16.05
CA SER A 265 -12.69 3.14 -16.23
C SER A 265 -13.15 2.49 -14.93
N ASN A 266 -12.22 1.90 -14.18
CA ASN A 266 -12.41 1.46 -12.80
C ASN A 266 -11.12 1.66 -12.02
N LEU A 267 -11.06 2.75 -11.25
CA LEU A 267 -9.87 3.21 -10.55
C LEU A 267 -9.18 2.11 -9.74
N ILE A 268 -9.92 1.43 -8.86
CA ILE A 268 -9.31 0.46 -7.94
C ILE A 268 -8.91 -0.84 -8.67
N ASP A 269 -9.71 -1.33 -9.62
CA ASP A 269 -9.34 -2.51 -10.40
C ASP A 269 -8.04 -2.27 -11.21
N GLU A 270 -7.93 -1.09 -11.83
CA GLU A 270 -6.77 -0.72 -12.64
C GLU A 270 -5.52 -0.58 -11.78
N ILE A 271 -5.59 0.16 -10.67
CA ILE A 271 -4.48 0.27 -9.70
C ILE A 271 -4.07 -1.10 -9.18
N TYR A 272 -5.03 -1.93 -8.77
CA TYR A 272 -4.77 -3.29 -8.28
C TYR A 272 -4.04 -4.13 -9.32
N THR A 273 -4.54 -4.15 -10.57
CA THR A 273 -3.98 -4.97 -11.64
C THR A 273 -2.59 -4.51 -12.03
N ILE A 274 -2.38 -3.19 -12.15
CA ILE A 274 -1.06 -2.61 -12.49
C ILE A 274 -0.05 -2.93 -11.38
N LEU A 275 -0.39 -2.68 -10.11
CA LEU A 275 0.50 -3.00 -8.99
C LEU A 275 0.79 -4.49 -8.92
N LYS A 276 -0.21 -5.35 -9.09
CA LYS A 276 0.00 -6.81 -9.11
C LYS A 276 0.95 -7.24 -10.22
N ASN A 277 0.81 -6.69 -11.43
CA ASN A 277 1.71 -6.97 -12.54
C ASN A 277 3.14 -6.50 -12.25
N LYS A 278 3.33 -5.33 -11.62
CA LYS A 278 4.66 -4.85 -11.20
C LYS A 278 5.28 -5.71 -10.11
N VAL A 279 4.48 -6.19 -9.16
CA VAL A 279 4.91 -7.15 -8.13
C VAL A 279 5.36 -8.46 -8.78
N ASP A 280 4.58 -9.00 -9.72
CA ASP A 280 4.94 -10.23 -10.43
C ASP A 280 6.20 -10.05 -11.27
N PHE A 281 6.34 -8.90 -11.93
CA PHE A 281 7.56 -8.54 -12.65
C PHE A 281 8.77 -8.51 -11.73
N ALA A 282 8.67 -7.89 -10.55
CA ALA A 282 9.74 -7.86 -9.56
C ALA A 282 10.15 -9.28 -9.11
N ILE A 283 9.18 -10.13 -8.77
CA ILE A 283 9.42 -11.52 -8.33
C ILE A 283 10.09 -12.34 -9.44
N ASN A 284 9.58 -12.24 -10.67
CA ASN A 284 10.12 -12.97 -11.82
C ASN A 284 11.56 -12.54 -12.16
N ASN A 285 11.99 -11.35 -11.75
CA ASN A 285 13.36 -10.86 -11.91
C ASN A 285 14.24 -11.07 -10.66
N GLY A 286 13.76 -11.83 -9.66
CA GLY A 286 14.58 -12.26 -8.52
C GLY A 286 14.45 -11.42 -7.25
N ILE A 287 13.53 -10.45 -7.20
CA ILE A 287 13.23 -9.73 -5.95
C ILE A 287 12.34 -10.62 -5.07
N LYS A 288 12.72 -10.83 -3.81
CA LYS A 288 11.93 -11.63 -2.87
C LYS A 288 10.59 -10.97 -2.56
N PHE A 289 9.53 -11.76 -2.44
CA PHE A 289 8.19 -11.27 -2.14
C PHE A 289 8.14 -10.45 -0.84
N GLU A 290 8.83 -10.89 0.23
CA GLU A 290 8.87 -10.17 1.51
C GLU A 290 9.54 -8.78 1.46
N ASN A 291 10.25 -8.48 0.37
CA ASN A 291 10.94 -7.20 0.19
C ASN A 291 10.10 -6.16 -0.56
N ILE A 292 8.88 -6.50 -0.99
CA ILE A 292 8.07 -5.63 -1.83
C ILE A 292 6.98 -4.95 -1.00
N ILE A 293 6.92 -3.62 -1.09
CA ILE A 293 5.89 -2.74 -0.53
C ILE A 293 5.18 -2.09 -1.72
N ILE A 294 3.86 -1.86 -1.62
CA ILE A 294 3.09 -1.20 -2.68
C ILE A 294 2.53 0.15 -2.19
N ASP A 295 2.48 1.13 -3.09
CA ASP A 295 1.85 2.43 -2.85
C ASP A 295 0.85 2.76 -3.98
N PRO A 296 -0.43 3.05 -3.70
CA PRO A 296 -1.39 3.45 -4.73
C PRO A 296 -1.09 4.81 -5.40
N GLY A 297 -0.15 5.59 -4.86
CA GLY A 297 0.33 6.85 -5.39
C GLY A 297 -0.71 7.97 -5.26
N ILE A 298 -1.10 8.30 -4.03
CA ILE A 298 -1.99 9.45 -3.77
C ILE A 298 -1.43 10.72 -4.43
N GLY A 299 -2.23 11.43 -5.22
CA GLY A 299 -1.82 12.65 -5.92
C GLY A 299 -0.92 12.44 -7.15
N PHE A 300 -0.66 11.20 -7.58
CA PHE A 300 0.10 10.89 -8.80
C PHE A 300 -0.84 10.45 -9.94
N GLY A 301 -1.29 11.43 -10.72
CA GLY A 301 -2.22 11.26 -11.85
C GLY A 301 -3.60 10.79 -11.42
N LYS A 302 -4.20 11.53 -10.48
CA LYS A 302 -5.47 11.20 -9.83
C LYS A 302 -6.19 12.47 -9.41
N THR A 303 -7.51 12.49 -9.61
CA THR A 303 -8.38 13.58 -9.12
C THR A 303 -8.53 13.53 -7.59
N LYS A 304 -9.14 14.56 -7.00
CA LYS A 304 -9.44 14.59 -5.56
C LYS A 304 -10.35 13.41 -5.18
N GLU A 305 -11.37 13.17 -6.00
CA GLU A 305 -12.35 12.10 -5.86
C GLU A 305 -11.69 10.72 -5.90
N ASP A 306 -10.79 10.50 -6.87
CA ASP A 306 -10.02 9.25 -6.99
C ASP A 306 -9.20 8.98 -5.73
N ASN A 307 -8.50 10.00 -5.22
CA ASN A 307 -7.70 9.86 -4.02
C ASN A 307 -8.56 9.48 -2.81
N PHE A 308 -9.73 10.10 -2.62
CA PHE A 308 -10.66 9.70 -1.56
C PHE A 308 -11.29 8.32 -1.77
N GLU A 309 -11.47 7.88 -3.01
CA GLU A 309 -11.88 6.50 -3.29
C GLU A 309 -10.79 5.50 -2.89
N ILE A 310 -9.52 5.78 -3.21
CA ILE A 310 -8.38 4.97 -2.75
C ILE A 310 -8.33 4.88 -1.24
N LEU A 311 -8.45 6.01 -0.53
CA LEU A 311 -8.44 6.01 0.94
C LEU A 311 -9.59 5.18 1.54
N ARG A 312 -10.73 5.06 0.84
CA ARG A 312 -11.86 4.23 1.30
C ARG A 312 -11.70 2.75 0.98
N ARG A 313 -10.93 2.41 -0.06
CA ARG A 313 -10.83 1.06 -0.64
C ARG A 313 -9.43 0.46 -0.58
N TRP A 314 -8.49 1.09 0.14
CA TRP A 314 -7.07 0.68 0.18
C TRP A 314 -6.88 -0.78 0.64
N LYS A 315 -7.76 -1.30 1.50
CA LYS A 315 -7.75 -2.70 1.96
C LYS A 315 -7.88 -3.70 0.81
N GLU A 316 -8.49 -3.32 -0.31
CA GLU A 316 -8.52 -4.15 -1.51
C GLU A 316 -7.12 -4.36 -2.07
N LEU A 317 -6.24 -3.35 -2.02
CA LEU A 317 -4.85 -3.44 -2.47
C LEU A 317 -4.00 -4.33 -1.55
N LYS A 318 -4.32 -4.36 -0.25
CA LYS A 318 -3.69 -5.27 0.71
C LYS A 318 -3.85 -6.73 0.30
N THR A 319 -4.89 -7.07 -0.46
CA THR A 319 -5.08 -8.43 -0.99
C THR A 319 -4.04 -8.82 -2.04
N ILE A 320 -3.18 -7.92 -2.55
CA ILE A 320 -1.98 -8.31 -3.30
C ILE A 320 -1.07 -9.18 -2.42
N GLY A 321 -1.05 -8.94 -1.11
CA GLY A 321 -0.26 -9.66 -0.11
C GLY A 321 1.00 -8.90 0.35
N CYS A 322 1.27 -7.73 -0.23
CA CYS A 322 2.36 -6.83 0.17
C CYS A 322 1.91 -5.88 1.29
N PRO A 323 2.83 -5.31 2.09
CA PRO A 323 2.57 -4.11 2.87
C PRO A 323 2.12 -2.94 1.99
N VAL A 324 1.15 -2.16 2.46
CA VAL A 324 0.62 -0.97 1.78
C VAL A 324 1.16 0.29 2.44
N LEU A 325 1.80 1.14 1.65
CA LEU A 325 2.24 2.47 2.04
C LEU A 325 1.27 3.51 1.47
N ILE A 326 0.85 4.48 2.28
CA ILE A 326 0.13 5.67 1.79
C ILE A 326 0.82 6.94 2.29
N GLY A 327 1.07 7.88 1.38
CA GLY A 327 1.51 9.23 1.72
C GLY A 327 0.48 10.30 1.33
N ILE A 328 -0.23 10.87 2.31
CA ILE A 328 -1.15 12.00 2.12
C ILE A 328 -0.44 13.36 2.31
N SER A 329 0.58 13.36 3.18
CA SER A 329 1.10 14.57 3.82
C SER A 329 1.42 15.72 2.87
N ARG A 330 0.73 16.85 3.11
CA ARG A 330 0.87 18.14 2.39
C ARG A 330 0.61 18.08 0.88
N LYS A 331 -0.09 17.04 0.39
CA LYS A 331 -0.45 16.92 -1.03
C LYS A 331 -1.65 17.82 -1.41
N SER A 332 -1.81 18.05 -2.71
CA SER A 332 -2.91 18.82 -3.30
C SER A 332 -4.29 18.27 -2.97
N LEU A 333 -4.40 17.01 -2.54
CA LEU A 333 -5.63 16.38 -2.04
C LEU A 333 -6.38 17.25 -1.02
N LEU A 334 -5.64 17.95 -0.16
CA LEU A 334 -6.23 18.80 0.87
C LEU A 334 -6.96 20.02 0.28
N ASP A 335 -6.58 20.46 -0.93
CA ASP A 335 -7.17 21.62 -1.60
C ASP A 335 -7.01 22.93 -0.79
N MET A 336 -5.84 23.07 -0.16
CA MET A 336 -5.50 24.18 0.74
C MET A 336 -4.19 24.86 0.32
N PRO A 337 -4.13 25.54 -0.83
CA PRO A 337 -2.88 26.12 -1.33
C PRO A 337 -2.29 27.18 -0.39
N GLN A 338 -3.15 27.97 0.27
CA GLN A 338 -2.76 29.09 1.15
C GLN A 338 -2.51 28.69 2.61
N ALA A 339 -2.81 27.45 2.98
CA ALA A 339 -2.64 26.97 4.36
C ALA A 339 -1.16 26.80 4.71
N THR A 340 -0.84 27.05 5.98
CA THR A 340 0.50 26.81 6.53
C THR A 340 0.82 25.30 6.52
N ASN A 341 2.10 24.96 6.64
CA ASN A 341 2.50 23.55 6.77
C ASN A 341 1.90 22.89 8.01
N GLU A 342 1.84 23.62 9.13
CA GLU A 342 1.22 23.15 10.37
C GLU A 342 -0.27 22.85 10.17
N GLU A 343 -1.00 23.75 9.52
CA GLU A 343 -2.42 23.55 9.21
C GLU A 343 -2.62 22.33 8.29
N LYS A 344 -1.82 22.19 7.23
CA LYS A 344 -1.83 21.00 6.36
C LYS A 344 -1.52 19.70 7.13
N ASP A 345 -0.63 19.77 8.11
CA ASP A 345 -0.28 18.61 8.94
C ASP A 345 -1.46 18.20 9.85
N ILE A 346 -2.28 19.14 10.33
CA ILE A 346 -3.50 18.85 11.11
C ILE A 346 -4.51 18.06 10.26
N TYR A 347 -4.80 18.51 9.04
CA TYR A 347 -5.75 17.80 8.17
C TYR A 347 -5.19 16.48 7.64
N THR A 348 -3.87 16.42 7.39
CA THR A 348 -3.18 15.16 7.10
C THR A 348 -3.38 14.17 8.24
N LEU A 349 -3.11 14.59 9.49
CA LEU A 349 -3.27 13.77 10.68
C LEU A 349 -4.71 13.26 10.84
N ALA A 350 -5.72 14.10 10.53
CA ALA A 350 -7.11 13.70 10.57
C ALA A 350 -7.40 12.53 9.61
N LEU A 351 -6.92 12.62 8.36
CA LEU A 351 -7.09 11.55 7.38
C LEU A 351 -6.26 10.31 7.72
N ASP A 352 -5.00 10.49 8.11
CA ASP A 352 -4.10 9.39 8.48
C ASP A 352 -4.59 8.67 9.74
N SER A 353 -5.27 9.35 10.68
CA SER A 353 -5.86 8.71 11.86
C SER A 353 -6.92 7.67 11.52
N ILE A 354 -7.66 7.86 10.42
CA ILE A 354 -8.62 6.87 9.91
C ILE A 354 -7.87 5.64 9.43
N LEU A 355 -6.81 5.82 8.63
CA LEU A 355 -5.98 4.71 8.13
C LEU A 355 -5.27 3.95 9.27
N MET A 356 -4.79 4.68 10.29
CA MET A 356 -4.15 4.10 11.47
C MET A 356 -5.13 3.26 12.29
N ASN A 357 -6.36 3.76 12.50
CA ASN A 357 -7.42 2.99 13.16
C ASN A 357 -7.83 1.74 12.36
N GLU A 358 -7.58 1.76 11.05
CA GLU A 358 -7.77 0.61 10.17
C GLU A 358 -6.51 -0.25 10.00
N ASN A 359 -5.46 -0.01 10.78
CA ASN A 359 -4.20 -0.75 10.77
C ASN A 359 -3.54 -0.84 9.38
N ILE A 360 -3.39 0.30 8.69
CA ILE A 360 -2.51 0.36 7.51
C ILE A 360 -1.06 0.02 7.88
N ASP A 361 -0.28 -0.54 6.94
CA ASP A 361 1.12 -0.91 7.19
C ASP A 361 2.03 0.30 7.42
N ILE A 362 2.04 1.26 6.49
CA ILE A 362 2.98 2.38 6.54
C ILE A 362 2.25 3.67 6.13
N ILE A 363 2.44 4.74 6.91
CA ILE A 363 2.08 6.10 6.47
C ILE A 363 3.33 6.96 6.32
N ARG A 364 3.41 7.70 5.21
CA ARG A 364 4.53 8.59 4.90
C ARG A 364 4.18 10.05 5.23
N VAL A 365 4.87 10.63 6.20
CA VAL A 365 4.47 11.89 6.86
C VAL A 365 5.63 12.87 7.06
N HIS A 366 5.34 14.18 6.99
CA HIS A 366 6.32 15.22 7.35
C HIS A 366 6.38 15.48 8.86
N ASN A 367 5.25 15.37 9.57
CA ASN A 367 5.17 15.67 11.01
C ASN A 367 5.04 14.39 11.83
N VAL A 368 6.17 13.72 12.07
CA VAL A 368 6.22 12.43 12.78
C VAL A 368 5.70 12.57 14.21
N LYS A 369 6.07 13.65 14.92
CA LYS A 369 5.66 13.91 16.30
C LYS A 369 4.16 13.85 16.51
N MET A 370 3.41 14.55 15.65
CA MET A 370 1.94 14.57 15.70
C MET A 370 1.35 13.17 15.47
N HIS A 371 1.87 12.44 14.48
CA HIS A 371 1.40 11.08 14.17
C HIS A 371 1.75 10.09 15.26
N LYS A 372 2.94 10.18 15.87
CA LYS A 372 3.34 9.35 17.01
C LYS A 372 2.43 9.58 18.21
N LYS A 373 2.06 10.84 18.47
CA LYS A 373 1.12 11.19 19.54
C LYS A 373 -0.26 10.58 19.31
N ILE A 374 -0.84 10.70 18.11
CA ILE A 374 -2.13 10.05 17.81
C ILE A 374 -2.02 8.53 17.84
N SER A 375 -0.92 7.95 17.34
CA SER A 375 -0.68 6.51 17.43
C SER A 375 -0.73 6.00 18.88
N SER A 376 -0.20 6.76 19.83
CA SER A 376 -0.26 6.42 21.26
C SER A 376 -1.63 6.58 21.92
N ILE A 377 -2.57 7.25 21.25
CA ILE A 377 -3.95 7.46 21.75
C ILE A 377 -4.89 6.39 21.19
N LEU A 378 -4.64 5.93 19.96
CA LEU A 378 -5.47 4.91 19.30
C LEU A 378 -5.16 3.47 19.78
N ASN A 379 -3.94 3.23 20.27
CA ASN A 379 -3.52 1.97 20.88
C ASN A 379 -3.65 2.05 22.39
#